data_AF-A0A2Z6RBR7-F1
#
_entry.id   AF-A0A2Z6RBR7-F1
#
_cell.length_a   1.000
_cell.length_b   1.000
_cell.length_c   1.000
_cell.angle_alpha   90.00
_cell.angle_beta   90.00
_cell.angle_gamma   90.00
#
_symmetry.space_group_name_H-M   'P 1'
#
loop_
_entity.id
_entity.type
_entity.pdbx_description
1 polymer ?
#
loop_
_entity_poly.entity_id
_entity_poly.type
_entity_poly.pdbx_seq_one_letter_code
_entity_poly.pdbx_strand_id
1 'polypeptide(L)'
;MKIPKYCGTNHPEEWLKQVQTFCYLKQITSEQEILKICKLMIDSAITIPNEINSFNELIKVLKSHTTFNIFKDSCKRKLQVMRYIPEQEEIYTATFLANFRLFCNYAEINNPEEIKTFLFNTYSSNEFFRNEFIKRVDSTVINNNNPLNKMIEIFNDVVFDESNVIRYGSLIALRHVSTGRYLSSCNINYQTGSQRQAVFTDEKLCNNPQALWILTSYKYDLKEPYQHNIVFYNDNFFLKHKETNQIFGLSIKHNSPTTSQSEAFCWGKNIDGIKCQFVNLKSKDNNTLYVKSKDTINVKTTNDDDHKDRFLRSHDFTFSINDKNFQEVVGHTDRVGANDEWCIELVEDANQNHKKRNL
;
A
#
# COMPACT_ATOMS: atom_id res chain seq x y z
N MET A 1 -24.05 -19.75 29.80
CA MET A 1 -23.56 -20.27 28.51
C MET A 1 -24.23 -21.62 28.25
N LYS A 2 -24.68 -21.91 27.03
CA LYS A 2 -25.22 -23.24 26.67
C LYS A 2 -24.09 -24.07 26.06
N ILE A 3 -24.08 -25.38 26.31
CA ILE A 3 -23.10 -26.28 25.68
C ILE A 3 -23.42 -26.37 24.18
N PRO A 4 -22.46 -26.17 23.28
CA PRO A 4 -22.71 -26.25 21.84
C PRO A 4 -22.98 -27.70 21.42
N LYS A 5 -24.01 -27.89 20.60
CA LYS A 5 -24.34 -29.19 19.99
C LYS A 5 -23.55 -29.37 18.70
N TYR A 6 -23.00 -30.56 18.44
CA TYR A 6 -22.37 -30.88 17.16
C TYR A 6 -23.42 -31.42 16.18
N CYS A 7 -23.73 -30.65 15.14
CA CYS A 7 -24.62 -31.07 14.05
C CYS A 7 -23.93 -31.08 12.67
N GLY A 8 -22.59 -31.12 12.65
CA GLY A 8 -21.81 -31.12 11.42
C GLY A 8 -21.79 -29.78 10.67
N THR A 9 -22.04 -28.66 11.36
CA THR A 9 -21.97 -27.30 10.80
C THR A 9 -20.78 -26.48 11.30
N ASN A 10 -19.87 -27.12 12.05
CA ASN A 10 -18.64 -26.54 12.58
C ASN A 10 -17.51 -27.58 12.49
N HIS A 11 -16.25 -27.12 12.51
CA HIS A 11 -15.10 -27.99 12.53
C HIS A 11 -15.03 -28.78 13.86
N PRO A 12 -14.84 -30.13 13.84
CA PRO A 12 -14.85 -30.95 15.05
C PRO A 12 -13.90 -30.49 16.15
N GLU A 13 -12.69 -30.05 15.79
CA GLU A 13 -11.71 -29.54 16.77
C GLU A 13 -12.16 -28.22 17.41
N GLU A 14 -12.78 -27.33 16.65
CA GLU A 14 -13.27 -26.06 17.18
C GLU A 14 -14.50 -26.27 18.07
N TRP A 15 -15.40 -27.15 17.68
CA TRP A 15 -16.51 -27.56 18.53
C TRP A 15 -16.01 -28.19 19.84
N LEU A 16 -15.04 -29.11 19.77
CA LEU A 16 -14.48 -29.75 20.97
C LEU A 16 -13.84 -28.71 21.90
N LYS A 17 -13.07 -27.76 21.36
CA LYS A 17 -12.51 -26.65 22.15
C LYS A 17 -13.60 -25.87 22.88
N GLN A 18 -14.70 -25.55 22.21
CA GLN A 18 -15.83 -24.84 22.85
C GLN A 18 -16.46 -25.67 23.98
N VAL A 19 -16.64 -26.99 23.80
CA VAL A 19 -17.15 -27.88 24.85
C VAL A 19 -16.16 -27.97 26.01
N GLN A 20 -14.86 -28.11 25.74
CA GLN A 20 -13.80 -28.13 26.76
C GLN A 20 -13.78 -26.83 27.56
N THR A 21 -13.80 -25.67 26.90
CA THR A 21 -13.88 -24.36 27.57
C THR A 21 -15.10 -24.28 28.48
N PHE A 22 -16.27 -24.75 28.02
CA PHE A 22 -17.46 -24.81 28.87
C PHE A 22 -17.26 -25.72 30.08
N CYS A 23 -16.69 -26.92 29.90
CA CYS A 23 -16.45 -27.88 30.98
C CYS A 23 -15.49 -27.32 32.03
N TYR A 24 -14.39 -26.70 31.60
CA TYR A 24 -13.43 -26.07 32.51
C TYR A 24 -14.04 -24.91 33.31
N LEU A 25 -14.91 -24.09 32.70
CA LEU A 25 -15.67 -23.07 33.43
C LEU A 25 -16.62 -23.67 34.48
N LYS A 26 -16.96 -24.95 34.35
CA LYS A 26 -17.76 -25.73 35.30
C LYS A 26 -16.93 -26.64 36.20
N GLN A 27 -15.61 -26.48 36.20
CA GLN A 27 -14.66 -27.27 37.00
C GLN A 27 -14.68 -28.77 36.66
N ILE A 28 -15.18 -29.13 35.47
CA ILE A 28 -15.11 -30.49 34.94
C ILE A 28 -13.77 -30.61 34.21
N THR A 29 -12.83 -31.34 34.80
CA THR A 29 -11.45 -31.48 34.30
C THR A 29 -11.12 -32.90 33.84
N SER A 30 -11.96 -33.88 34.19
CA SER A 30 -11.78 -35.27 33.77
C SER A 30 -12.07 -35.44 32.29
N GLU A 31 -11.06 -35.89 31.52
CA GLU A 31 -11.21 -36.17 30.09
C GLU A 31 -12.35 -37.15 29.82
N GLN A 32 -12.50 -38.20 30.66
CA GLN A 32 -13.59 -39.17 30.48
C GLN A 32 -14.98 -38.57 30.71
N GLU A 33 -15.12 -37.64 31.64
CA GLU A 33 -16.39 -36.94 31.88
C GLU A 33 -16.71 -36.00 30.72
N ILE A 34 -15.73 -35.23 30.25
CA ILE A 34 -15.87 -34.36 29.09
C ILE A 34 -16.25 -35.20 27.85
N LEU A 35 -15.63 -36.36 27.65
CA LEU A 35 -15.94 -37.25 26.53
C LEU A 35 -17.38 -37.79 26.60
N LYS A 36 -17.89 -38.12 27.78
CA LYS A 36 -19.30 -38.50 27.98
C LYS A 36 -20.23 -37.33 27.60
N ILE A 37 -19.90 -36.11 28.01
CA ILE A 37 -20.65 -34.90 27.64
C ILE A 37 -20.62 -34.72 26.12
N CYS A 38 -19.46 -34.84 25.48
CA CYS A 38 -19.33 -34.76 24.03
C CYS A 38 -20.26 -35.75 23.30
N LYS A 39 -20.31 -37.01 23.75
CA LYS A 39 -21.21 -38.04 23.16
C LYS A 39 -22.69 -37.63 23.25
N LEU A 40 -23.11 -37.04 24.37
CA LEU A 40 -24.49 -36.56 24.56
C LEU A 40 -24.81 -35.30 23.74
N MET A 41 -23.80 -34.54 23.36
CA MET A 41 -23.94 -33.27 22.62
C MET A 41 -23.83 -33.43 21.10
N ILE A 42 -23.69 -34.65 20.59
CA ILE A 42 -23.74 -34.93 19.15
C ILE A 42 -25.18 -35.08 18.71
N ASP A 43 -25.51 -34.54 17.54
CA ASP A 43 -26.82 -34.70 16.94
C ASP A 43 -27.15 -36.17 16.69
N SER A 44 -28.35 -36.60 17.07
CA SER A 44 -28.80 -37.98 16.93
C SER A 44 -28.82 -38.48 15.49
N ALA A 45 -28.85 -37.56 14.50
CA ALA A 45 -28.72 -37.91 13.09
C ALA A 45 -27.27 -38.30 12.68
N ILE A 46 -26.28 -38.06 13.55
CA ILE A 46 -24.86 -38.39 13.31
C ILE A 46 -24.52 -39.65 14.10
N THR A 47 -24.43 -40.77 13.39
CA THR A 47 -24.11 -42.06 14.00
C THR A 47 -22.64 -42.12 14.38
N ILE A 48 -22.34 -42.45 15.64
CA ILE A 48 -20.99 -42.66 16.15
C ILE A 48 -20.83 -44.09 16.71
N PRO A 49 -19.65 -44.71 16.62
CA PRO A 49 -19.36 -45.97 17.30
C PRO A 49 -19.52 -45.85 18.81
N ASN A 50 -19.94 -46.94 19.46
CA ASN A 50 -20.10 -46.98 20.92
C ASN A 50 -18.75 -46.84 21.66
N GLU A 51 -17.70 -47.43 21.10
CA GLU A 51 -16.34 -47.41 21.64
C GLU A 51 -15.55 -46.23 21.07
N ILE A 52 -15.51 -45.14 21.84
CA ILE A 52 -14.64 -43.98 21.63
C ILE A 52 -14.08 -43.64 23.01
N ASN A 53 -12.76 -43.71 23.14
CA ASN A 53 -12.03 -43.64 24.42
C ASN A 53 -11.13 -42.41 24.53
N SER A 54 -10.96 -41.64 23.45
CA SER A 54 -10.15 -40.41 23.44
C SER A 54 -10.77 -39.30 22.57
N PHE A 55 -10.35 -38.06 22.80
CA PHE A 55 -10.72 -36.94 21.93
C PHE A 55 -10.25 -37.11 20.49
N ASN A 56 -9.08 -37.71 20.27
CA ASN A 56 -8.54 -37.95 18.93
C ASN A 56 -9.40 -38.94 18.14
N GLU A 57 -9.85 -40.02 18.78
CA GLU A 57 -10.79 -40.97 18.19
C GLU A 57 -12.12 -40.30 17.87
N LEU A 58 -12.65 -39.47 18.78
CA LEU A 58 -13.87 -38.72 18.55
C LEU A 58 -13.75 -37.81 17.31
N ILE A 59 -12.70 -36.98 17.25
CA ILE A 59 -12.45 -36.09 16.10
C ILE A 59 -12.36 -36.90 14.80
N LYS A 60 -11.63 -38.02 14.81
CA LYS A 60 -11.48 -38.89 13.63
C LYS A 60 -12.83 -39.43 13.15
N VAL A 61 -13.68 -39.90 14.06
CA VAL A 61 -15.05 -40.35 13.76
C VAL A 61 -15.86 -39.20 13.17
N LEU A 62 -15.87 -38.03 13.82
CA LEU A 62 -16.65 -36.88 13.36
C LEU A 62 -16.19 -36.36 11.99
N LYS A 63 -14.88 -36.35 11.72
CA LYS A 63 -14.32 -35.98 10.41
C LYS A 63 -14.62 -37.03 9.32
N SER A 64 -14.79 -38.30 9.68
CA SER A 64 -15.12 -39.36 8.73
C SER A 64 -16.59 -39.37 8.30
N HIS A 65 -17.47 -38.70 9.06
CA HIS A 65 -18.89 -38.63 8.76
C HIS A 65 -19.20 -37.67 7.59
N THR A 66 -20.16 -38.03 6.73
CA THR A 66 -20.51 -37.27 5.52
C THR A 66 -20.84 -35.80 5.78
N THR A 67 -21.43 -35.48 6.94
CA THR A 67 -21.74 -34.08 7.31
C THR A 67 -20.50 -33.19 7.39
N PHE A 68 -19.34 -33.73 7.78
CA PHE A 68 -18.11 -32.95 7.82
C PHE A 68 -17.65 -32.58 6.42
N ASN A 69 -17.73 -33.50 5.45
CA ASN A 69 -17.42 -33.20 4.04
C ASN A 69 -18.36 -32.12 3.49
N ILE A 70 -19.66 -32.19 3.79
CA ILE A 70 -20.64 -31.15 3.40
C ILE A 70 -20.27 -29.78 4.00
N PHE A 71 -19.82 -29.74 5.25
CA PHE A 71 -19.34 -28.53 5.91
C PHE A 71 -18.08 -27.98 5.24
N LYS A 72 -17.09 -28.83 4.91
CA LYS A 72 -15.89 -28.42 4.16
C LYS A 72 -16.28 -27.81 2.82
N ASP A 73 -17.16 -28.46 2.06
CA ASP A 73 -17.65 -27.96 0.77
C ASP A 73 -18.42 -26.64 0.91
N SER A 74 -19.14 -26.45 2.01
CA SER A 74 -19.77 -25.15 2.32
C SER A 74 -18.71 -24.06 2.54
N CYS A 75 -17.63 -24.36 3.28
CA CYS A 75 -16.53 -23.42 3.49
C CYS A 75 -15.80 -23.09 2.17
N LYS A 76 -15.56 -24.09 1.31
CA LYS A 76 -15.02 -23.87 -0.05
C LYS A 76 -15.91 -22.97 -0.89
N ARG A 77 -17.24 -23.20 -0.89
CA ARG A 77 -18.20 -22.34 -1.58
C ARG A 77 -18.19 -20.91 -1.05
N LYS A 78 -18.02 -20.71 0.26
CA LYS A 78 -17.83 -19.37 0.84
C LYS A 78 -16.58 -18.71 0.29
N LEU A 79 -15.42 -19.40 0.30
CA LEU A 79 -14.18 -18.89 -0.27
C LEU A 79 -14.32 -18.49 -1.75
N GLN A 80 -15.06 -19.28 -2.55
CA GLN A 80 -15.31 -18.98 -3.97
C GLN A 80 -16.10 -17.68 -4.21
N VAL A 81 -16.99 -17.31 -3.30
CA VAL A 81 -17.84 -16.11 -3.45
C VAL A 81 -17.34 -14.91 -2.64
N MET A 82 -16.29 -15.09 -1.83
CA MET A 82 -15.68 -14.00 -1.07
C MET A 82 -15.16 -12.92 -2.02
N ARG A 83 -15.48 -11.66 -1.69
CA ARG A 83 -14.98 -10.48 -2.38
C ARG A 83 -14.34 -9.54 -1.38
N TYR A 84 -13.23 -8.97 -1.78
CA TYR A 84 -12.56 -7.94 -1.03
C TYR A 84 -13.01 -6.57 -1.55
N ILE A 85 -13.47 -5.72 -0.63
CA ILE A 85 -13.98 -4.37 -0.94
C ILE A 85 -13.29 -3.40 0.01
N PRO A 86 -12.37 -2.55 -0.49
CA PRO A 86 -11.57 -1.71 0.38
C PRO A 86 -12.32 -0.56 1.06
N GLU A 87 -13.47 -0.17 0.54
CA GLU A 87 -14.23 0.98 1.03
C GLU A 87 -15.31 0.65 2.08
N GLN A 88 -15.38 -0.59 2.58
CA GLN A 88 -16.36 -1.02 3.60
C GLN A 88 -15.68 -1.32 4.94
N GLU A 89 -15.82 -0.40 5.91
CA GLU A 89 -15.44 -0.47 7.35
C GLU A 89 -13.98 -0.14 7.75
N GLU A 90 -13.80 0.30 9.02
CA GLU A 90 -12.54 0.83 9.58
C GLU A 90 -11.40 -0.21 9.72
N ILE A 91 -11.70 -1.53 9.77
CA ILE A 91 -10.72 -2.63 9.92
C ILE A 91 -10.97 -3.71 8.84
N TYR A 92 -11.16 -3.27 7.60
CA TYR A 92 -11.64 -4.13 6.52
C TYR A 92 -10.66 -5.27 6.17
N THR A 93 -9.36 -4.96 5.98
CA THR A 93 -8.36 -5.94 5.53
C THR A 93 -8.12 -7.05 6.54
N ALA A 94 -7.94 -6.69 7.82
CA ALA A 94 -7.67 -7.68 8.85
C ALA A 94 -8.89 -8.59 9.07
N THR A 95 -10.11 -8.04 9.06
CA THR A 95 -11.35 -8.83 9.19
C THR A 95 -11.54 -9.77 8.01
N PHE A 96 -11.36 -9.28 6.79
CA PHE A 96 -11.43 -10.09 5.58
C PHE A 96 -10.41 -11.23 5.60
N LEU A 97 -9.14 -10.95 5.88
CA LEU A 97 -8.07 -11.95 5.91
C LEU A 97 -8.25 -12.96 7.05
N ALA A 98 -8.76 -12.54 8.21
CA ALA A 98 -9.11 -13.44 9.31
C ALA A 98 -10.22 -14.42 8.91
N ASN A 99 -11.29 -13.93 8.26
CA ASN A 99 -12.37 -14.78 7.77
C ASN A 99 -11.90 -15.72 6.65
N PHE A 100 -11.07 -15.24 5.74
CA PHE A 100 -10.45 -16.06 4.69
C PHE A 100 -9.65 -17.21 5.31
N ARG A 101 -8.76 -16.88 6.25
CA ARG A 101 -7.95 -17.85 7.01
C ARG A 101 -8.82 -18.88 7.74
N LEU A 102 -9.90 -18.41 8.36
CA LEU A 102 -10.86 -19.26 9.07
C LEU A 102 -11.49 -20.30 8.14
N PHE A 103 -11.99 -19.87 6.98
CA PHE A 103 -12.61 -20.79 6.02
C PHE A 103 -11.59 -21.74 5.38
N CYS A 104 -10.36 -21.31 5.13
CA CYS A 104 -9.28 -22.20 4.69
C CYS A 104 -9.02 -23.32 5.71
N ASN A 105 -8.91 -22.96 7.01
CA ASN A 105 -8.72 -23.93 8.09
C ASN A 105 -9.91 -24.89 8.19
N TYR A 106 -11.14 -24.38 8.14
CA TYR A 106 -12.35 -25.20 8.23
C TYR A 106 -12.53 -26.15 7.04
N ALA A 107 -12.10 -25.74 5.85
CA ALA A 107 -12.09 -26.57 4.66
C ALA A 107 -10.87 -27.51 4.57
N GLU A 108 -9.95 -27.46 5.55
CA GLU A 108 -8.68 -28.19 5.56
C GLU A 108 -7.85 -27.96 4.27
N ILE A 109 -7.84 -26.73 3.76
CA ILE A 109 -7.08 -26.38 2.55
C ILE A 109 -5.63 -26.10 2.94
N ASN A 110 -4.72 -26.92 2.42
CA ASN A 110 -3.28 -26.84 2.62
C ASN A 110 -2.49 -26.70 1.31
N ASN A 111 -3.13 -26.89 0.16
CA ASN A 111 -2.50 -26.76 -1.15
C ASN A 111 -2.22 -25.26 -1.46
N PRO A 112 -0.97 -24.86 -1.69
CA PRO A 112 -0.63 -23.46 -1.98
C PRO A 112 -1.36 -22.89 -3.20
N GLU A 113 -1.43 -23.63 -4.31
CA GLU A 113 -2.10 -23.18 -5.54
C GLU A 113 -3.61 -22.98 -5.35
N GLU A 114 -4.25 -23.83 -4.53
CA GLU A 114 -5.66 -23.67 -4.17
C GLU A 114 -5.87 -22.39 -3.35
N ILE A 115 -5.00 -22.12 -2.36
CA ILE A 115 -5.05 -20.89 -1.55
C ILE A 115 -4.82 -19.65 -2.44
N LYS A 116 -3.79 -19.69 -3.30
CA LYS A 116 -3.46 -18.63 -4.26
C LYS A 116 -4.66 -18.31 -5.13
N THR A 117 -5.31 -19.32 -5.69
CA THR A 117 -6.47 -19.17 -6.56
C THR A 117 -7.66 -18.53 -5.83
N PHE A 118 -7.98 -19.00 -4.62
CA PHE A 118 -9.08 -18.39 -3.84
C PHE A 118 -8.78 -16.93 -3.51
N LEU A 119 -7.59 -16.64 -3.00
CA LEU A 119 -7.22 -15.29 -2.56
C LEU A 119 -7.15 -14.32 -3.75
N PHE A 120 -6.56 -14.74 -4.86
CA PHE A 120 -6.48 -13.97 -6.10
C PHE A 120 -7.87 -13.56 -6.62
N ASN A 121 -8.81 -14.50 -6.65
CA ASN A 121 -10.16 -14.26 -7.17
C ASN A 121 -10.96 -13.25 -6.35
N THR A 122 -10.59 -13.02 -5.08
CA THR A 122 -11.33 -12.09 -4.21
C THR A 122 -11.17 -10.62 -4.60
N TYR A 123 -10.08 -10.26 -5.29
CA TYR A 123 -9.78 -8.88 -5.70
C TYR A 123 -9.22 -8.75 -7.13
N SER A 124 -9.42 -9.78 -7.97
CA SER A 124 -8.87 -9.86 -9.33
C SER A 124 -9.36 -8.77 -10.29
N SER A 125 -10.46 -8.09 -9.97
CA SER A 125 -10.97 -6.94 -10.73
C SER A 125 -10.07 -5.69 -10.59
N ASN A 126 -9.26 -5.59 -9.54
CA ASN A 126 -8.28 -4.50 -9.42
C ASN A 126 -7.02 -4.90 -10.19
N GLU A 127 -6.69 -4.12 -11.23
CA GLU A 127 -5.62 -4.45 -12.16
C GLU A 127 -4.22 -4.38 -11.50
N PHE A 128 -4.00 -3.43 -10.59
CA PHE A 128 -2.75 -3.34 -9.83
C PHE A 128 -2.56 -4.59 -8.97
N PHE A 129 -3.57 -4.92 -8.16
CA PHE A 129 -3.55 -6.09 -7.29
C PHE A 129 -3.33 -7.37 -8.10
N ARG A 130 -4.08 -7.55 -9.19
CA ARG A 130 -4.01 -8.75 -10.05
C ARG A 130 -2.58 -9.05 -10.48
N ASN A 131 -1.87 -8.03 -10.96
CA ASN A 131 -0.52 -8.20 -11.50
C ASN A 131 0.53 -8.30 -10.38
N GLU A 132 0.49 -7.42 -9.39
CA GLU A 132 1.49 -7.39 -8.31
C GLU A 132 1.37 -8.59 -7.36
N PHE A 133 0.16 -9.07 -7.09
CA PHE A 133 -0.05 -10.27 -6.27
C PHE A 133 0.57 -11.50 -6.92
N ILE A 134 0.26 -11.78 -8.20
CA ILE A 134 0.84 -12.93 -8.91
C ILE A 134 2.36 -12.83 -8.94
N LYS A 135 2.89 -11.66 -9.35
CA LYS A 135 4.32 -11.42 -9.45
C LYS A 135 5.05 -11.70 -8.13
N ARG A 136 4.53 -11.19 -7.01
CA ARG A 136 5.14 -11.37 -5.68
C ARG A 136 5.02 -12.79 -5.16
N VAL A 137 3.87 -13.44 -5.37
CA VAL A 137 3.66 -14.83 -5.00
C VAL A 137 4.65 -15.72 -5.76
N ASP A 138 4.77 -15.54 -7.07
CA ASP A 138 5.64 -16.37 -7.92
C ASP A 138 7.14 -16.11 -7.66
N SER A 139 7.51 -14.90 -7.26
CA SER A 139 8.90 -14.59 -6.86
C SER A 139 9.25 -15.04 -5.44
N THR A 140 8.27 -15.37 -4.60
CA THR A 140 8.50 -15.75 -3.21
C THR A 140 8.66 -17.26 -3.08
N VAL A 141 9.73 -17.72 -2.43
CA VAL A 141 9.87 -19.13 -2.05
C VAL A 141 8.87 -19.44 -0.92
N ILE A 142 7.74 -20.05 -1.28
CA ILE A 142 6.73 -20.46 -0.31
C ILE A 142 7.10 -21.84 0.23
N ASN A 143 7.65 -21.88 1.44
CA ASN A 143 7.92 -23.14 2.13
C ASN A 143 6.61 -23.85 2.51
N ASN A 144 6.55 -25.16 2.29
CA ASN A 144 5.35 -25.98 2.51
C ASN A 144 4.81 -25.99 3.95
N ASN A 145 5.58 -25.50 4.93
CA ASN A 145 5.19 -25.55 6.34
C ASN A 145 4.10 -24.54 6.70
N ASN A 146 3.93 -23.43 5.95
CA ASN A 146 2.86 -22.46 6.20
C ASN A 146 2.55 -21.54 4.98
N PRO A 147 2.02 -22.09 3.88
CA PRO A 147 1.74 -21.31 2.67
C PRO A 147 0.66 -20.24 2.90
N LEU A 148 -0.33 -20.51 3.76
CA LEU A 148 -1.45 -19.61 4.03
C LEU A 148 -1.00 -18.28 4.61
N ASN A 149 -0.17 -18.30 5.66
CA ASN A 149 0.30 -17.07 6.27
C ASN A 149 1.10 -16.22 5.28
N LYS A 150 1.94 -16.85 4.44
CA LYS A 150 2.75 -16.10 3.50
C LYS A 150 1.90 -15.43 2.40
N MET A 151 0.86 -16.11 1.91
CA MET A 151 -0.06 -15.53 0.92
C MET A 151 -0.88 -14.38 1.51
N ILE A 152 -1.29 -14.49 2.78
CA ILE A 152 -1.99 -13.42 3.50
C ILE A 152 -1.10 -12.19 3.67
N GLU A 153 0.18 -12.37 4.01
CA GLU A 153 1.16 -11.27 4.08
C GLU A 153 1.31 -10.57 2.72
N ILE A 154 1.54 -11.33 1.65
CA ILE A 154 1.71 -10.77 0.30
C ILE A 154 0.45 -10.02 -0.13
N PHE A 155 -0.74 -10.56 0.12
CA PHE A 155 -2.00 -9.89 -0.17
C PHE A 155 -2.09 -8.54 0.55
N ASN A 156 -1.83 -8.53 1.86
CA ASN A 156 -1.87 -7.33 2.68
C ASN A 156 -0.88 -6.27 2.16
N ASP A 157 0.35 -6.68 1.84
CA ASP A 157 1.37 -5.79 1.32
C ASP A 157 0.98 -5.18 -0.03
N VAL A 158 0.42 -5.99 -0.95
CA VAL A 158 -0.02 -5.50 -2.26
C VAL A 158 -1.17 -4.52 -2.14
N VAL A 159 -2.17 -4.80 -1.31
CA VAL A 159 -3.27 -3.86 -1.05
C VAL A 159 -2.72 -2.58 -0.42
N PHE A 160 -1.85 -2.69 0.58
CA PHE A 160 -1.29 -1.52 1.24
C PHE A 160 -0.50 -0.66 0.24
N ASP A 161 0.28 -1.28 -0.64
CA ASP A 161 1.00 -0.59 -1.70
C ASP A 161 0.04 0.04 -2.72
N GLU A 162 -1.06 -0.61 -3.07
CA GLU A 162 -2.06 -0.08 -4.02
C GLU A 162 -2.63 1.27 -3.55
N SER A 163 -2.89 1.39 -2.25
CA SER A 163 -3.42 2.60 -1.60
C SER A 163 -2.39 3.72 -1.44
N ASN A 164 -1.10 3.39 -1.50
CA ASN A 164 -0.01 4.34 -1.26
C ASN A 164 0.79 4.68 -2.52
N VAL A 165 0.66 3.89 -3.59
CA VAL A 165 1.45 4.12 -4.80
C VAL A 165 1.08 5.44 -5.47
N ILE A 166 2.10 6.18 -5.86
CA ILE A 166 1.96 7.49 -6.50
C ILE A 166 1.61 7.29 -7.97
N ARG A 167 0.55 7.96 -8.42
CA ARG A 167 0.06 7.90 -9.79
C ARG A 167 0.18 9.23 -10.50
N TYR A 168 0.33 9.21 -11.83
CA TYR A 168 0.19 10.42 -12.64
C TYR A 168 -1.20 11.03 -12.43
N GLY A 169 -1.25 12.36 -12.38
CA GLY A 169 -2.46 13.12 -12.04
C GLY A 169 -2.77 13.20 -10.54
N SER A 170 -2.06 12.47 -9.67
CA SER A 170 -2.25 12.56 -8.22
C SER A 170 -1.77 13.91 -7.70
N LEU A 171 -2.42 14.38 -6.65
CA LEU A 171 -2.01 15.55 -5.90
C LEU A 171 -1.06 15.12 -4.79
N ILE A 172 0.15 15.68 -4.80
CA ILE A 172 1.20 15.35 -3.85
C ILE A 172 1.73 16.60 -3.15
N ALA A 173 2.40 16.38 -2.03
CA ALA A 173 3.27 17.35 -1.38
C ALA A 173 4.68 16.77 -1.24
N LEU A 174 5.69 17.63 -1.26
CA LEU A 174 7.10 17.24 -1.08
C LEU A 174 7.63 17.92 0.18
N ARG A 175 7.81 17.14 1.25
CA ARG A 175 8.32 17.62 2.54
C ARG A 175 9.82 17.42 2.61
N HIS A 176 10.58 18.50 2.79
CA HIS A 176 12.01 18.42 3.04
C HIS A 176 12.27 17.67 4.36
N VAL A 177 13.13 16.65 4.32
CA VAL A 177 13.30 15.74 5.47
C VAL A 177 13.96 16.44 6.65
N SER A 178 15.01 17.25 6.43
CA SER A 178 15.75 17.85 7.54
C SER A 178 15.03 19.02 8.21
N THR A 179 14.25 19.81 7.46
CA THR A 179 13.54 20.98 8.02
C THR A 179 12.04 20.74 8.27
N GLY A 180 11.46 19.68 7.70
CA GLY A 180 10.02 19.42 7.76
C GLY A 180 9.16 20.38 6.92
N ARG A 181 9.77 21.29 6.15
CA ARG A 181 9.09 22.31 5.35
C ARG A 181 8.77 21.79 3.95
N TYR A 182 7.70 22.28 3.36
CA TYR A 182 7.15 21.78 2.10
C TYR A 182 7.58 22.62 0.91
N LEU A 183 7.98 21.96 -0.18
CA LEU A 183 8.24 22.62 -1.47
C LEU A 183 7.00 23.39 -1.91
N SER A 184 7.16 24.69 -2.10
CA SER A 184 6.06 25.62 -2.32
C SER A 184 6.37 26.61 -3.43
N SER A 185 5.33 27.13 -4.08
CA SER A 185 5.43 28.23 -5.03
C SER A 185 4.20 29.12 -4.95
N CYS A 186 4.32 30.39 -5.30
CA CYS A 186 3.21 31.34 -5.28
C CYS A 186 3.32 32.30 -6.46
N ASN A 187 2.27 33.06 -6.76
CA ASN A 187 2.25 33.99 -7.90
C ASN A 187 3.11 35.26 -7.65
N ILE A 188 4.36 35.07 -7.25
CA ILE A 188 5.39 36.09 -7.02
C ILE A 188 6.62 35.66 -7.82
N ASN A 189 7.20 36.60 -8.56
CA ASN A 189 8.40 36.36 -9.37
C ASN A 189 9.65 36.86 -8.66
N TYR A 190 10.80 36.23 -8.97
CA TYR A 190 12.09 36.78 -8.57
C TYR A 190 12.30 38.18 -9.16
N GLN A 191 12.92 39.07 -8.37
CA GLN A 191 13.32 40.41 -8.84
C GLN A 191 14.65 40.39 -9.62
N THR A 192 15.45 39.35 -9.39
CA THR A 192 16.75 39.08 -10.02
C THR A 192 16.72 37.72 -10.72
N GLY A 193 17.85 37.30 -11.30
CA GLY A 193 17.95 35.98 -11.92
C GLY A 193 17.05 35.84 -13.14
N SER A 194 16.22 34.80 -13.18
CA SER A 194 15.36 34.53 -14.34
C SER A 194 14.10 35.41 -14.42
N GLN A 195 13.76 36.08 -13.31
CA GLN A 195 12.48 36.78 -13.13
C GLN A 195 11.23 35.89 -13.29
N ARG A 196 11.40 34.57 -13.13
CA ARG A 196 10.30 33.60 -13.14
C ARG A 196 9.67 33.45 -11.77
N GLN A 197 8.58 32.67 -11.72
CA GLN A 197 7.83 32.41 -10.50
C GLN A 197 8.74 31.75 -9.45
N ALA A 198 8.75 32.31 -8.25
CA ALA A 198 9.63 31.88 -7.17
C ALA A 198 9.21 30.53 -6.58
N VAL A 199 10.21 29.73 -6.22
CA VAL A 199 10.05 28.46 -5.50
C VAL A 199 10.81 28.55 -4.17
N PHE A 200 10.20 28.04 -3.11
CA PHE A 200 10.70 28.12 -1.75
C PHE A 200 10.20 26.94 -0.91
N THR A 201 10.52 26.91 0.38
CA THR A 201 9.85 26.00 1.33
C THR A 201 9.07 26.73 2.42
N ASP A 202 7.92 26.18 2.80
CA ASP A 202 7.00 26.72 3.81
C ASP A 202 6.67 25.67 4.88
N GLU A 203 6.37 26.10 6.11
CA GLU A 203 6.15 25.22 7.26
C GLU A 203 4.78 24.55 7.27
N LYS A 204 3.79 25.12 6.59
CA LYS A 204 2.39 24.67 6.69
C LYS A 204 1.95 23.95 5.43
N LEU A 205 1.60 22.67 5.58
CA LEU A 205 0.78 21.96 4.60
C LEU A 205 -0.71 22.22 4.80
N CYS A 206 -1.17 22.24 6.05
CA CYS A 206 -2.59 22.46 6.39
C CYS A 206 -3.06 23.79 5.80
N ASN A 207 -3.99 23.72 4.84
CA ASN A 207 -4.58 24.85 4.10
C ASN A 207 -3.63 25.61 3.17
N ASN A 208 -2.50 25.01 2.74
CA ASN A 208 -1.59 25.67 1.82
C ASN A 208 -1.66 25.09 0.39
N PRO A 209 -2.48 25.66 -0.51
CA PRO A 209 -2.50 25.24 -1.91
C PRO A 209 -1.16 25.46 -2.63
N GLN A 210 -0.29 26.33 -2.08
CA GLN A 210 1.03 26.66 -2.64
C GLN A 210 2.03 25.51 -2.51
N ALA A 211 1.76 24.54 -1.62
CA ALA A 211 2.62 23.38 -1.39
C ALA A 211 2.22 22.15 -2.22
N LEU A 212 1.17 22.27 -3.05
CA LEU A 212 0.56 21.15 -3.74
C LEU A 212 1.00 21.07 -5.20
N TRP A 213 1.34 19.85 -5.62
CA TRP A 213 1.89 19.58 -6.94
C TRP A 213 1.15 18.43 -7.60
N ILE A 214 1.03 18.49 -8.92
CA ILE A 214 0.47 17.43 -9.77
C ILE A 214 1.61 16.86 -10.60
N LEU A 215 1.73 15.53 -10.61
CA LEU A 215 2.65 14.81 -11.48
C LEU A 215 2.00 14.58 -12.84
N THR A 216 2.58 15.09 -13.92
CA THR A 216 2.11 14.82 -15.27
C THR A 216 3.17 14.06 -16.06
N SER A 217 2.77 12.94 -16.68
CA SER A 217 3.68 12.08 -17.44
C SER A 217 4.35 12.82 -18.59
N TYR A 218 5.65 12.59 -18.79
CA TYR A 218 6.44 13.19 -19.87
C TYR A 218 6.34 12.41 -21.20
N LYS A 219 5.97 11.13 -21.18
CA LYS A 219 5.67 10.22 -22.33
C LYS A 219 5.38 8.81 -21.77
N TYR A 220 4.82 7.93 -22.60
CA TYR A 220 4.65 6.52 -22.25
C TYR A 220 6.01 5.80 -22.33
N ASP A 221 6.61 5.53 -21.17
CA ASP A 221 7.72 4.60 -21.06
C ASP A 221 7.28 3.17 -21.45
N LEU A 222 8.23 2.26 -21.70
CA LEU A 222 8.00 0.83 -21.92
C LEU A 222 7.45 0.19 -20.64
N LYS A 223 6.19 0.44 -20.34
CA LYS A 223 5.47 -0.06 -19.18
C LYS A 223 4.34 -0.97 -19.61
N GLU A 224 4.01 -1.92 -18.75
CA GLU A 224 2.80 -2.72 -18.93
C GLU A 224 1.56 -1.81 -18.82
N PRO A 225 0.43 -2.15 -19.47
CA PRO A 225 -0.77 -1.33 -19.46
C PRO A 225 -1.23 -0.84 -18.08
N TYR A 226 -1.21 -1.74 -17.09
CA TYR A 226 -1.60 -1.45 -15.70
C TYR A 226 -0.63 -0.50 -14.96
N GLN A 227 0.57 -0.30 -15.50
CA GLN A 227 1.63 0.53 -14.93
C GLN A 227 1.68 1.93 -15.54
N HIS A 228 0.98 2.20 -16.65
CA HIS A 228 1.08 3.48 -17.36
C HIS A 228 0.75 4.69 -16.46
N ASN A 229 -0.18 4.53 -15.53
CA ASN A 229 -0.55 5.60 -14.60
C ASN A 229 0.32 5.62 -13.33
N ILE A 230 1.27 4.71 -13.17
CA ILE A 230 2.08 4.56 -11.95
C ILE A 230 3.43 5.25 -12.14
N VAL A 231 3.83 6.02 -11.13
CA VAL A 231 5.13 6.71 -11.13
C VAL A 231 6.21 5.76 -10.63
N PHE A 232 7.17 5.48 -11.51
CA PHE A 232 8.34 4.67 -11.21
C PHE A 232 9.52 5.56 -10.84
N TYR A 233 10.45 5.01 -10.06
CA TYR A 233 11.73 5.66 -9.86
C TYR A 233 12.44 5.86 -11.20
N ASN A 234 13.01 7.05 -11.38
CA ASN A 234 13.67 7.51 -12.62
C ASN A 234 12.73 7.75 -13.81
N ASP A 235 11.42 7.67 -13.63
CA ASP A 235 10.48 8.17 -14.63
C ASP A 235 10.71 9.65 -14.90
N ASN A 236 10.57 10.04 -16.17
CA ASN A 236 10.48 11.43 -16.53
C ASN A 236 9.05 11.94 -16.36
N PHE A 237 8.90 13.04 -15.64
CA PHE A 237 7.61 13.71 -15.47
C PHE A 237 7.78 15.22 -15.37
N PHE A 238 6.67 15.95 -15.52
CA PHE A 238 6.60 17.34 -15.13
C PHE A 238 5.93 17.46 -13.78
N LEU A 239 6.54 18.26 -12.91
CA LEU A 239 5.99 18.61 -11.60
C LEU A 239 5.26 19.95 -11.74
N LYS A 240 3.93 19.90 -11.76
CA LYS A 240 3.08 21.07 -12.03
C LYS A 240 2.53 21.64 -10.73
N HIS A 241 2.76 22.92 -10.48
CA HIS A 241 2.20 23.61 -9.32
C HIS A 241 0.67 23.69 -9.44
N LYS A 242 -0.05 23.25 -8.40
CA LYS A 242 -1.52 23.11 -8.43
C LYS A 242 -2.23 24.44 -8.69
N GLU A 243 -1.82 25.50 -8.01
CA GLU A 243 -2.53 26.78 -8.03
C GLU A 243 -2.27 27.56 -9.32
N THR A 244 -1.00 27.66 -9.73
CA THR A 244 -0.61 28.50 -10.89
C THR A 244 -0.56 27.74 -12.21
N ASN A 245 -0.66 26.41 -12.18
CA ASN A 245 -0.48 25.52 -13.33
C ASN A 245 0.91 25.61 -13.99
N GLN A 246 1.88 26.20 -13.32
CA GLN A 246 3.24 26.40 -13.84
C GLN A 246 4.08 25.15 -13.55
N ILE A 247 5.05 24.85 -14.42
CA ILE A 247 5.92 23.68 -14.33
C ILE A 247 7.18 24.06 -13.55
N PHE A 248 7.52 23.25 -12.55
CA PHE A 248 8.75 23.36 -11.79
C PHE A 248 9.98 22.99 -12.63
N GLY A 249 11.09 23.70 -12.42
CA GLY A 249 12.39 23.38 -12.99
C GLY A 249 13.54 23.98 -12.19
N LEU A 250 14.76 23.51 -12.49
CA LEU A 250 16.00 24.06 -11.99
C LEU A 250 16.76 24.71 -13.14
N SER A 251 17.26 25.92 -12.92
CA SER A 251 17.86 26.74 -13.96
C SER A 251 19.27 26.27 -14.33
N ILE A 252 19.56 26.29 -15.63
CA ILE A 252 20.92 26.05 -16.14
C ILE A 252 21.77 27.33 -16.24
N LYS A 253 21.11 28.51 -16.24
CA LYS A 253 21.72 29.81 -16.59
C LYS A 253 21.62 30.86 -15.48
N HIS A 254 20.66 30.70 -14.58
CA HIS A 254 20.34 31.69 -13.56
C HIS A 254 20.69 31.17 -12.18
N ASN A 255 21.35 32.03 -11.43
CA ASN A 255 21.80 31.75 -10.09
C ASN A 255 20.68 32.05 -9.09
N SER A 256 20.60 31.24 -8.04
CA SER A 256 19.67 31.41 -6.94
C SER A 256 19.98 32.70 -6.16
N PRO A 257 18.97 33.31 -5.49
CA PRO A 257 19.10 34.65 -4.92
C PRO A 257 20.18 34.81 -3.85
N THR A 258 20.47 33.76 -3.07
CA THR A 258 21.32 33.86 -1.87
C THR A 258 22.61 33.07 -2.03
N THR A 259 22.54 31.80 -2.42
CA THR A 259 23.70 30.90 -2.47
C THR A 259 24.37 30.82 -3.83
N SER A 260 23.82 31.49 -4.84
CA SER A 260 24.30 31.47 -6.23
C SER A 260 24.38 30.07 -6.85
N GLN A 261 23.59 29.12 -6.35
CA GLN A 261 23.42 27.79 -6.95
C GLN A 261 22.40 27.86 -8.10
N SER A 262 21.93 26.74 -8.65
CA SER A 262 20.91 26.80 -9.71
C SER A 262 19.58 27.30 -9.15
N GLU A 263 19.01 28.35 -9.74
CA GLU A 263 17.72 28.90 -9.32
C GLU A 263 16.58 27.88 -9.54
N ALA A 264 15.78 27.61 -8.50
CA ALA A 264 14.55 26.84 -8.62
C ALA A 264 13.38 27.74 -9.02
N PHE A 265 12.61 27.38 -10.03
CA PHE A 265 11.57 28.27 -10.55
C PHE A 265 10.34 27.49 -11.06
N CYS A 266 9.24 28.21 -11.25
CA CYS A 266 8.07 27.74 -11.98
C CYS A 266 7.82 28.55 -13.26
N TRP A 267 7.44 27.89 -14.35
CA TRP A 267 7.16 28.54 -15.64
C TRP A 267 6.16 27.77 -16.51
N GLY A 268 5.41 28.49 -17.35
CA GLY A 268 4.16 28.00 -17.95
C GLY A 268 4.28 27.65 -19.42
N LYS A 269 5.41 27.99 -20.06
CA LYS A 269 5.73 27.43 -21.38
C LYS A 269 6.24 26.01 -21.16
N ASN A 270 5.87 25.09 -22.05
CA ASN A 270 6.59 23.81 -22.19
C ASN A 270 8.07 24.16 -22.25
N ILE A 271 8.79 23.87 -21.16
CA ILE A 271 10.22 24.01 -21.16
C ILE A 271 10.69 22.75 -21.86
N ASP A 272 10.69 22.79 -23.19
CA ASP A 272 11.28 21.73 -24.00
C ASP A 272 12.67 21.45 -23.41
N GLY A 273 12.84 20.26 -22.83
CA GLY A 273 14.09 19.80 -22.24
C GLY A 273 14.09 19.57 -20.72
N ILE A 274 13.34 20.31 -19.89
CA ILE A 274 13.44 20.16 -18.41
C ILE A 274 12.42 19.14 -17.89
N LYS A 275 12.93 18.00 -17.39
CA LYS A 275 12.14 16.90 -16.82
C LYS A 275 12.50 16.72 -15.35
N CYS A 276 11.54 16.32 -14.53
CA CYS A 276 11.80 15.89 -13.16
C CYS A 276 11.89 14.36 -13.10
N GLN A 277 12.69 13.87 -12.15
CA GLN A 277 12.75 12.46 -11.79
C GLN A 277 12.80 12.31 -10.27
N PHE A 278 12.14 11.25 -9.77
CA PHE A 278 12.32 10.78 -8.40
C PHE A 278 13.35 9.68 -8.39
N VAL A 279 14.33 9.79 -7.51
CA VAL A 279 15.43 8.82 -7.38
C VAL A 279 15.47 8.31 -5.96
N ASN A 280 15.66 7.00 -5.80
CA ASN A 280 15.92 6.39 -4.51
C ASN A 280 17.40 6.03 -4.40
N LEU A 281 18.20 6.91 -3.78
CA LEU A 281 19.65 6.69 -3.63
C LEU A 281 20.01 5.81 -2.42
N LYS A 282 19.05 5.52 -1.52
CA LYS A 282 19.30 4.77 -0.28
C LYS A 282 18.90 3.29 -0.36
N SER A 283 17.99 2.93 -1.25
CA SER A 283 17.52 1.55 -1.37
C SER A 283 18.58 0.66 -2.02
N LYS A 284 19.04 -0.36 -1.28
CA LYS A 284 19.87 -1.46 -1.80
C LYS A 284 19.03 -2.66 -2.28
N ASP A 285 17.76 -2.75 -1.87
CA ASP A 285 16.85 -3.86 -2.17
C ASP A 285 15.66 -3.37 -3.02
N ASN A 286 15.87 -3.28 -4.33
CA ASN A 286 14.89 -2.77 -5.30
C ASN A 286 13.88 -3.84 -5.75
N ASN A 287 13.14 -4.46 -4.84
CA ASN A 287 11.99 -5.28 -5.27
C ASN A 287 10.81 -4.42 -5.76
N THR A 288 10.73 -3.15 -5.33
CA THR A 288 9.68 -2.21 -5.73
C THR A 288 10.25 -1.12 -6.63
N LEU A 289 9.72 -1.01 -7.85
CA LEU A 289 10.17 -0.03 -8.86
C LEU A 289 9.36 1.27 -8.83
N TYR A 290 8.22 1.28 -8.15
CA TYR A 290 7.31 2.41 -8.06
C TYR A 290 7.45 3.21 -6.77
N VAL A 291 7.11 4.49 -6.86
CA VAL A 291 7.16 5.44 -5.76
C VAL A 291 5.88 5.33 -4.93
N LYS A 292 6.01 5.30 -3.61
CA LYS A 292 4.90 5.26 -2.66
C LYS A 292 4.89 6.51 -1.78
N SER A 293 3.71 6.85 -1.29
CA SER A 293 3.55 7.84 -0.23
C SER A 293 4.42 7.48 0.96
N LYS A 294 5.03 8.49 1.56
CA LYS A 294 6.02 8.44 2.64
C LYS A 294 7.40 7.88 2.26
N ASP A 295 7.64 7.55 0.99
CA ASP A 295 9.00 7.26 0.53
C ASP A 295 9.90 8.49 0.72
N THR A 296 11.15 8.24 1.12
CA THR A 296 12.21 9.26 1.11
C THR A 296 12.94 9.18 -0.22
N ILE A 297 12.91 10.28 -0.95
CA ILE A 297 13.38 10.40 -2.32
C ILE A 297 14.35 11.56 -2.47
N ASN A 298 15.13 11.54 -3.54
CA ASN A 298 15.79 12.72 -4.08
C ASN A 298 15.05 13.15 -5.34
N VAL A 299 14.83 14.45 -5.48
CA VAL A 299 14.24 15.04 -6.69
C VAL A 299 15.38 15.60 -7.52
N LYS A 300 15.43 15.25 -8.80
CA LYS A 300 16.37 15.87 -9.73
C LYS A 300 15.66 16.37 -10.97
N THR A 301 16.24 17.38 -11.61
CA THR A 301 15.85 17.77 -12.96
C THR A 301 16.92 17.34 -13.95
N THR A 302 16.50 16.78 -15.08
CA THR A 302 17.34 16.51 -16.24
C THR A 302 17.06 17.55 -17.32
N ASN A 303 18.09 17.92 -18.07
CA ASN A 303 17.97 18.82 -19.21
C ASN A 303 18.70 18.20 -20.42
N ASP A 304 18.06 18.26 -21.58
CA ASP A 304 18.60 17.77 -22.84
C ASP A 304 19.79 18.62 -23.34
N ASP A 305 19.90 19.89 -22.91
CA ASP A 305 20.93 20.83 -23.37
C ASP A 305 22.33 20.59 -22.78
N ASP A 306 22.43 20.20 -21.50
CA ASP A 306 23.72 20.09 -20.79
C ASP A 306 24.00 18.72 -20.17
N HIS A 307 23.03 17.80 -20.24
CA HIS A 307 23.10 16.44 -19.70
C HIS A 307 23.57 16.36 -18.24
N LYS A 308 23.41 17.44 -17.46
CA LYS A 308 23.80 17.47 -16.04
C LYS A 308 22.58 17.39 -15.14
N ASP A 309 22.54 16.33 -14.36
CA ASP A 309 21.55 16.15 -13.30
C ASP A 309 21.74 17.21 -12.21
N ARG A 310 20.67 17.94 -11.91
CA ARG A 310 20.63 18.88 -10.79
C ARG A 310 19.69 18.36 -9.73
N PHE A 311 20.20 18.17 -8.52
CA PHE A 311 19.42 17.71 -7.38
C PHE A 311 18.82 18.89 -6.63
N LEU A 312 17.56 18.71 -6.22
CA LEU A 312 16.80 19.68 -5.46
C LEU A 312 17.25 19.69 -3.99
N ARG A 313 17.65 20.85 -3.52
CA ARG A 313 18.13 21.08 -2.16
C ARG A 313 17.33 22.19 -1.48
N SER A 314 17.11 22.02 -0.18
CA SER A 314 16.66 23.10 0.71
C SER A 314 17.63 23.23 1.89
N HIS A 315 17.66 24.39 2.51
CA HIS A 315 18.61 24.75 3.58
C HIS A 315 18.21 26.04 4.27
N ASP A 316 18.88 26.41 5.36
CA ASP A 316 18.47 27.53 6.23
C ASP A 316 18.71 28.94 5.66
N PHE A 317 19.29 29.05 4.46
CA PHE A 317 19.38 30.34 3.76
C PHE A 317 18.00 30.83 3.31
N THR A 318 17.79 32.13 3.42
CA THR A 318 16.54 32.80 3.03
C THR A 318 16.81 33.89 2.00
N PHE A 319 15.76 34.29 1.28
CA PHE A 319 15.74 35.45 0.40
C PHE A 319 14.45 36.25 0.61
N SER A 320 14.44 37.52 0.20
CA SER A 320 13.29 38.40 0.38
C SER A 320 12.73 38.88 -0.95
N ILE A 321 11.41 38.89 -1.09
CA ILE A 321 10.70 39.55 -2.20
C ILE A 321 9.57 40.37 -1.61
N ASN A 322 9.50 41.67 -1.92
CA ASN A 322 8.47 42.58 -1.42
C ASN A 322 8.28 42.49 0.10
N ASP A 323 9.37 42.58 0.86
CA ASP A 323 9.41 42.50 2.34
C ASP A 323 8.93 41.18 2.97
N LYS A 324 8.71 40.13 2.16
CA LYS A 324 8.44 38.77 2.63
C LYS A 324 9.69 37.91 2.53
N ASN A 325 9.98 37.14 3.57
CA ASN A 325 11.10 36.21 3.62
C ASN A 325 10.68 34.80 3.25
N PHE A 326 11.48 34.16 2.41
CA PHE A 326 11.26 32.81 1.90
C PHE A 326 12.52 31.97 2.13
N GLN A 327 12.36 30.70 2.48
CA GLN A 327 13.49 29.78 2.55
C GLN A 327 13.90 29.36 1.13
N GLU A 328 15.18 29.57 0.82
CA GLU A 328 15.73 29.33 -0.51
C GLU A 328 15.72 27.83 -0.85
N VAL A 329 15.31 27.52 -2.08
CA VAL A 329 15.37 26.20 -2.70
C VAL A 329 16.23 26.30 -3.95
N VAL A 330 17.12 25.34 -4.14
CA VAL A 330 18.15 25.41 -5.18
C VAL A 330 18.36 24.07 -5.87
N GLY A 331 18.97 24.13 -7.05
CA GLY A 331 19.55 22.99 -7.74
C GLY A 331 21.07 22.96 -7.63
N HIS A 332 21.65 21.78 -7.41
CA HIS A 332 23.11 21.61 -7.41
C HIS A 332 23.55 20.34 -8.14
N THR A 333 24.80 20.33 -8.57
CA THR A 333 25.50 19.16 -9.15
C THR A 333 26.48 18.51 -8.17
N ASP A 334 26.61 19.07 -6.96
CA ASP A 334 27.52 18.56 -5.94
C ASP A 334 27.04 17.24 -5.32
N ARG A 335 27.87 16.66 -4.44
CA ARG A 335 27.53 15.44 -3.69
C ARG A 335 26.18 15.58 -2.99
N VAL A 336 25.33 14.57 -3.19
CA VAL A 336 24.02 14.45 -2.55
C VAL A 336 24.20 14.06 -1.07
N GLY A 337 23.45 14.73 -0.20
CA GLY A 337 23.46 14.53 1.26
C GLY A 337 22.07 14.74 1.88
N ALA A 338 22.03 14.90 3.20
CA ALA A 338 20.79 14.91 3.98
C ALA A 338 19.82 16.06 3.62
N ASN A 339 20.33 17.19 3.12
CA ASN A 339 19.54 18.36 2.71
C ASN A 339 18.94 18.25 1.31
N ASP A 340 19.09 17.08 0.67
CA ASP A 340 18.57 16.79 -0.67
C ASP A 340 17.44 15.76 -0.61
N GLU A 341 17.05 15.38 0.61
CA GLU A 341 16.06 14.35 0.89
C GLU A 341 14.68 14.96 1.07
N TRP A 342 13.72 14.39 0.35
CA TRP A 342 12.32 14.80 0.36
C TRP A 342 11.44 13.59 0.65
N CYS A 343 10.44 13.77 1.51
CA CYS A 343 9.39 12.80 1.74
C CYS A 343 8.20 13.16 0.84
N ILE A 344 7.83 12.24 -0.05
CA ILE A 344 6.65 12.40 -0.89
C ILE A 344 5.39 12.04 -0.09
N GLU A 345 4.37 12.88 -0.14
CA GLU A 345 3.11 12.65 0.59
C GLU A 345 1.95 12.72 -0.39
N LEU A 346 1.20 11.62 -0.51
CA LEU A 346 -0.03 11.58 -1.30
C LEU A 346 -1.13 12.36 -0.57
N VAL A 347 -1.69 13.36 -1.24
CA VAL A 347 -2.76 14.23 -0.72
C VAL A 347 -4.12 13.82 -1.29
N GLU A 348 -4.20 13.62 -2.60
CA GLU A 348 -5.39 13.09 -3.29
C GLU A 348 -4.99 12.17 -4.44
N ASP A 349 -5.59 10.98 -4.50
CA ASP A 349 -5.33 10.00 -5.56
C ASP A 349 -6.10 10.37 -6.84
N ALA A 350 -5.41 10.29 -7.99
CA ALA A 350 -6.00 10.45 -9.32
C ALA A 350 -7.22 9.53 -9.56
N ASN A 351 -7.22 8.31 -9.02
CA ASN A 351 -8.30 7.34 -9.23
C ASN A 351 -9.61 7.75 -8.51
N GLN A 352 -9.54 8.50 -7.41
CA GLN A 352 -10.73 9.00 -6.70
C GLN A 352 -11.43 10.14 -7.47
N ASN A 353 -10.69 10.89 -8.30
CA ASN A 353 -11.25 11.93 -9.16
C ASN A 353 -12.20 11.39 -10.24
N HIS A 354 -11.99 10.16 -10.71
CA HIS A 354 -12.91 9.52 -11.66
C HIS A 354 -14.19 9.03 -10.99
N LYS A 355 -14.13 8.55 -9.73
CA LYS A 355 -15.33 8.13 -8.97
C LYS A 355 -16.22 9.33 -8.58
N LYS A 356 -15.64 10.48 -8.19
CA LYS A 356 -16.40 11.70 -7.82
C LYS A 356 -17.06 12.42 -9.00
N ARG A 357 -16.60 12.24 -10.24
CA ARG A 357 -17.19 12.87 -11.44
C ARG A 357 -18.37 12.11 -12.04
N ASN A 358 -18.63 10.89 -11.56
CA ASN A 358 -19.68 9.99 -12.06
C ASN A 358 -20.82 9.77 -11.04
N LEU A 359 -20.87 10.60 -9.99
CA LEU A 359 -21.98 10.78 -9.05
C LEU A 359 -22.46 12.24 -9.19
#